data_AF-A0A544TAK9-F1
#
_entry.id   AF-A0A544TAK9-F1
#
_cell.length_a   1.000
_cell.length_b   1.000
_cell.length_c   1.000
_cell.angle_alpha   90.00
_cell.angle_beta   90.00
_cell.angle_gamma   90.00
#
_symmetry.space_group_name_H-M   'P 1'
#
loop_
_entity.id
_entity.type
_entity.pdbx_description
1 polymer ?
#
loop_
_entity_poly.entity_id
_entity_poly.type
_entity_poly.pdbx_seq_one_letter_code
_entity_poly.pdbx_strand_id
1 'polypeptide(L)'
;MAKKGEQQSFETKNKEKYTFQHPGLREAIRMRDQSKNEHGVQQGEKLYESLMEHVVFKEDGTKVNFEHFEEVGGFTEVMSAAVKFTFQEG
;
A
#
# COMPACT_ATOMS: atom_id res chain seq x y z
N MET A 1 1.77 -15.12 -1.75
CA MET A 1 1.90 -13.81 -1.07
C MET A 1 3.38 -13.55 -0.83
N ALA A 2 3.81 -12.29 -0.93
CA ALA A 2 5.19 -11.90 -0.62
C ALA A 2 5.55 -12.19 0.86
N LYS A 3 6.83 -12.40 1.15
CA LYS A 3 7.31 -12.69 2.51
C LYS A 3 7.55 -11.38 3.28
N LYS A 4 7.51 -11.44 4.62
CA LYS A 4 7.83 -10.27 5.45
C LYS A 4 9.19 -9.68 5.08
N GLY A 5 9.23 -8.37 4.80
CA GLY A 5 10.45 -7.65 4.44
C GLY A 5 10.88 -7.82 2.98
N GLU A 6 10.17 -8.63 2.18
CA GLU A 6 10.33 -8.63 0.73
C GLU A 6 9.98 -7.25 0.17
N GLN A 7 10.78 -6.79 -0.78
CA GLN A 7 10.64 -5.47 -1.38
C GLN A 7 10.44 -5.57 -2.88
N GLN A 8 9.67 -4.64 -3.44
CA GLN A 8 9.47 -4.47 -4.87
C GLN A 8 9.57 -2.98 -5.23
N SER A 9 10.46 -2.65 -6.17
CA SER A 9 10.49 -1.30 -6.76
C SER A 9 9.29 -1.12 -7.69
N PHE A 10 8.67 0.06 -7.63
CA PHE A 10 7.55 0.44 -8.47
C PHE A 10 7.78 1.85 -9.02
N GLU A 11 7.65 2.01 -10.33
CA GLU A 11 7.70 3.31 -11.00
C GLU A 11 6.35 3.56 -11.67
N THR A 12 5.76 4.72 -11.38
CA THR A 12 4.50 5.14 -12.00
C THR A 12 4.73 5.64 -13.42
N LYS A 13 3.64 5.81 -14.18
CA LYS A 13 3.70 6.42 -15.52
C LYS A 13 4.27 7.85 -15.55
N ASN A 14 4.12 8.61 -14.47
CA ASN A 14 4.71 9.95 -14.30
C ASN A 14 6.13 9.93 -13.73
N LYS A 15 6.79 8.76 -13.67
CA LYS A 15 8.18 8.55 -13.22
C LYS A 15 8.42 8.78 -11.73
N GLU A 16 7.37 8.77 -10.92
CA GLU A 16 7.49 8.73 -9.46
C GLU A 16 7.87 7.32 -9.02
N LYS A 17 8.83 7.23 -8.10
CA LYS A 17 9.40 5.95 -7.67
C LYS A 17 9.07 5.64 -6.24
N TYR A 18 8.69 4.39 -6.02
CA TYR A 18 8.27 3.85 -4.74
C TYR A 18 8.94 2.52 -4.48
N THR A 19 9.11 2.20 -3.21
CA THR A 19 9.46 0.88 -2.74
C THR A 19 8.28 0.33 -1.97
N PHE A 20 7.76 -0.81 -2.42
CA PHE A 20 6.78 -1.58 -1.66
C PHE A 20 7.52 -2.56 -0.76
N GLN A 21 7.16 -2.61 0.51
CA GLN A 21 7.71 -3.56 1.46
C GLN A 21 6.60 -4.35 2.12
N HIS A 22 6.67 -5.69 2.05
CA HIS A 22 5.60 -6.51 2.59
C HIS A 22 5.67 -6.53 4.14
N PRO A 23 4.58 -6.19 4.84
CA PRO A 23 4.60 -5.98 6.29
C PRO A 23 4.62 -7.30 7.07
N GLY A 24 4.38 -8.41 6.37
CA GLY A 24 4.27 -9.76 6.92
C GLY A 24 2.81 -10.18 7.07
N LEU A 25 2.58 -11.50 7.12
CA LEU A 25 1.25 -12.09 7.04
C LEU A 25 0.27 -11.57 8.10
N ARG A 26 0.71 -11.53 9.37
CA ARG A 26 -0.13 -11.06 10.49
C ARG A 26 -0.58 -9.62 10.29
N GLU A 27 0.32 -8.77 9.82
CA GLU A 27 0.04 -7.34 9.66
C GLU A 27 -0.84 -7.09 8.44
N ALA A 28 -0.59 -7.78 7.33
CA ALA A 28 -1.48 -7.73 6.17
C ALA A 28 -2.93 -8.12 6.53
N ILE A 29 -3.11 -9.19 7.32
CA ILE A 29 -4.45 -9.59 7.80
C ILE A 29 -5.07 -8.49 8.68
N ARG A 30 -4.30 -7.93 9.63
CA ARG A 30 -4.78 -6.84 10.50
C ARG A 30 -5.22 -5.62 9.70
N MET A 31 -4.42 -5.17 8.74
CA MET A 31 -4.76 -4.04 7.86
C MET A 31 -6.11 -4.30 7.16
N ARG A 32 -6.30 -5.51 6.62
CA ARG A 32 -7.56 -5.87 5.95
C ARG A 32 -8.75 -5.89 6.92
N ASP A 33 -8.57 -6.37 8.13
CA ASP A 33 -9.65 -6.42 9.12
C ASP A 33 -10.00 -5.04 9.69
N GLN A 34 -8.99 -4.24 10.01
CA GLN A 34 -9.18 -2.87 10.51
C GLN A 34 -9.74 -1.92 9.45
N SER A 35 -9.58 -2.26 8.16
CA SER A 35 -10.19 -1.51 7.06
C SER A 35 -11.70 -1.71 6.92
N LYS A 36 -12.35 -2.57 7.72
CA LYS A 36 -13.80 -2.82 7.65
C LYS A 36 -14.57 -1.94 8.64
N ASN A 37 -15.82 -1.60 8.30
CA ASN A 37 -16.75 -0.99 9.25
C ASN A 37 -17.44 -2.07 10.12
N GLU A 38 -18.34 -1.65 11.01
CA GLU A 38 -19.09 -2.54 11.91
C GLU A 38 -19.96 -3.60 11.19
N HIS A 39 -20.31 -3.34 9.93
CA HIS A 39 -21.05 -4.28 9.07
C HIS A 39 -20.14 -5.19 8.24
N GLY A 40 -18.82 -5.16 8.46
CA GLY A 40 -17.83 -5.94 7.71
C GLY A 40 -17.54 -5.41 6.31
N VAL A 41 -18.08 -4.24 5.94
CA VAL A 41 -17.86 -3.62 4.62
C VAL A 41 -16.51 -2.92 4.61
N GLN A 42 -15.66 -3.31 3.67
CA GLN A 42 -14.34 -2.72 3.49
C GLN A 42 -14.45 -1.24 3.10
N GLN A 43 -13.72 -0.40 3.83
CA GLN A 43 -13.58 1.03 3.61
C GLN A 43 -12.28 1.27 2.86
N GLY A 44 -12.37 1.73 1.61
CA GLY A 44 -11.21 1.94 0.75
C GLY A 44 -10.20 2.92 1.36
N GLU A 45 -10.68 4.03 1.92
CA GLU A 45 -9.86 5.04 2.60
C GLU A 45 -8.96 4.41 3.68
N LYS A 46 -9.53 3.66 4.61
CA LYS A 46 -8.78 2.99 5.69
C LYS A 46 -7.76 1.98 5.16
N LEU A 47 -8.13 1.22 4.12
CA LEU A 47 -7.20 0.27 3.51
C LEU A 47 -6.01 0.99 2.87
N TYR A 48 -6.27 2.06 2.11
CA TYR A 48 -5.24 2.82 1.43
C TYR A 48 -4.35 3.56 2.42
N GLU A 49 -4.90 4.11 3.49
CA GLU A 49 -4.13 4.68 4.60
C GLU A 49 -3.18 3.65 5.22
N SER A 50 -3.67 2.45 5.54
CA SER A 50 -2.83 1.36 6.06
C SER A 50 -1.73 0.92 5.07
N LEU A 51 -2.03 0.89 3.77
CA LEU A 51 -1.03 0.57 2.74
C LEU A 51 0.06 1.64 2.67
N MET A 52 -0.30 2.92 2.72
CA MET A 52 0.64 4.03 2.78
C MET A 52 1.48 4.02 4.07
N GLU A 53 0.91 3.53 5.18
CA GLU A 53 1.61 3.48 6.46
C GLU A 53 2.62 2.33 6.56
N HIS A 54 2.29 1.16 5.97
CA HIS A 54 3.02 -0.08 6.23
C HIS A 54 3.67 -0.72 5.01
N VAL A 55 3.31 -0.29 3.80
CA VAL A 55 3.71 -0.95 2.55
C VAL A 55 4.38 0.00 1.58
N VAL A 56 3.81 1.18 1.35
CA VAL A 56 4.26 2.10 0.30
C VAL A 56 5.21 3.15 0.89
N PHE A 57 6.45 3.15 0.40
CA PHE A 57 7.48 4.11 0.79
C PHE A 57 8.07 4.79 -0.44
N LYS A 58 8.56 6.02 -0.27
CA LYS A 58 9.47 6.66 -1.24
C LYS A 58 10.81 5.90 -1.26
N GLU A 59 11.65 6.14 -2.26
CA GLU A 59 12.97 5.48 -2.38
C GLU A 59 13.89 5.72 -1.17
N ASP A 60 13.71 6.84 -0.46
CA ASP A 60 14.44 7.18 0.76
C ASP A 60 13.86 6.54 2.04
N GLY A 61 12.81 5.72 1.92
CA GLY A 61 12.12 5.07 3.02
C GLY A 61 11.06 5.94 3.71
N THR A 62 10.81 7.16 3.22
CA THR A 62 9.77 8.04 3.78
C THR A 62 8.38 7.52 3.44
N LYS A 63 7.47 7.58 4.42
CA LYS A 63 6.05 7.25 4.20
C LYS A 63 5.37 8.27 3.30
N VAL A 64 4.34 7.82 2.58
CA VAL A 64 3.45 8.68 1.79
C VAL A 64 2.12 8.86 2.51
N ASN A 65 1.32 9.83 2.08
CA ASN A 65 -0.03 10.10 2.57
C ASN A 65 -0.92 10.58 1.40
N PHE A 66 -2.18 10.89 1.67
CA PHE A 66 -3.10 11.39 0.64
C PHE A 66 -2.63 12.71 0.02
N GLU A 67 -2.13 13.66 0.81
CA GLU A 67 -1.63 14.97 0.35
C GLU A 67 -0.51 14.81 -0.70
N HIS A 68 0.45 13.89 -0.46
CA HIS A 68 1.49 13.57 -1.44
C HIS A 68 0.89 13.19 -2.79
N PHE A 69 -0.16 12.37 -2.80
CA PHE A 69 -0.82 11.95 -4.03
C PHE A 69 -1.75 12.99 -4.64
N GLU A 70 -2.24 13.96 -3.88
CA GLU A 70 -2.93 15.15 -4.41
C GLU A 70 -1.95 16.06 -5.17
N GLU A 71 -0.71 16.16 -4.70
CA GLU A 71 0.35 16.95 -5.34
C GLU A 71 0.92 16.27 -6.59
N VAL A 72 1.29 14.99 -6.51
CA VAL A 72 2.02 14.30 -7.59
C VAL A 72 1.14 13.44 -8.49
N GLY A 73 -0.09 13.12 -8.07
CA GLY A 73 -0.99 12.19 -8.77
C GLY A 73 -0.55 10.72 -8.66
N GLY A 74 -1.13 9.86 -9.51
CA GLY A 74 -0.75 8.42 -9.56
C GLY A 74 -1.34 7.54 -8.45
N PHE A 75 -2.18 8.08 -7.55
CA PHE A 75 -2.79 7.37 -6.42
C PHE A 75 -3.34 5.99 -6.79
N THR A 76 -4.28 5.92 -7.74
CA THR A 76 -4.97 4.68 -8.12
C THR A 76 -4.01 3.62 -8.65
N GLU A 77 -2.98 4.04 -9.39
CA GLU A 77 -1.97 3.15 -9.95
C GLU A 77 -1.10 2.54 -8.83
N VAL A 78 -0.60 3.38 -7.92
CA VAL A 78 0.23 2.95 -6.79
C VAL A 78 -0.56 2.05 -5.85
N MET A 79 -1.78 2.44 -5.46
CA MET A 79 -2.62 1.65 -4.55
C MET A 79 -3.01 0.30 -5.13
N SER A 80 -3.35 0.24 -6.43
CA SER A 80 -3.66 -1.03 -7.11
C SER A 80 -2.47 -1.98 -7.10
N ALA A 81 -1.28 -1.47 -7.41
CA ALA A 81 -0.05 -2.25 -7.39
C ALA A 81 0.32 -2.71 -5.96
N ALA A 82 0.16 -1.84 -4.96
CA ALA A 82 0.42 -2.16 -3.56
C ALA A 82 -0.55 -3.23 -3.02
N VAL A 83 -1.85 -3.15 -3.35
CA VAL A 83 -2.84 -4.19 -3.01
C VAL A 83 -2.43 -5.54 -3.60
N LYS A 84 -2.06 -5.56 -4.88
CA LYS A 84 -1.59 -6.78 -5.56
C LYS A 84 -0.37 -7.38 -4.86
N PHE A 85 0.66 -6.56 -4.62
CA PHE A 85 1.87 -6.98 -3.95
C PHE A 85 1.62 -7.52 -2.53
N THR A 86 0.71 -6.89 -1.79
CA THR A 86 0.43 -7.24 -0.39
C THR A 86 -0.44 -8.48 -0.23
N PHE A 87 -1.46 -8.66 -1.09
CA PHE A 87 -2.53 -9.63 -0.83
C PHE A 87 -2.66 -10.74 -1.87
N GLN A 88 -2.10 -10.62 -3.07
CA GLN A 88 -2.22 -11.67 -4.08
C GLN A 88 -1.14 -12.76 -3.92
N GLU A 89 -1.53 -14.00 -4.22
CA GLU A 89 -0.58 -15.08 -4.44
C GLU A 89 0.06 -14.88 -5.82
N GLY A 90 1.39 -14.98 -5.86
CA GLY A 90 2.16 -14.88 -7.10
C GLY A 90 2.01 -16.12 -7.95
#